data_AF-A0A8S0VLQ2-F1
#
_entry.id   AF-A0A8S0VLQ2-F1
#
_cell.length_a   1.000
_cell.length_b   1.000
_cell.length_c   1.000
_cell.angle_alpha   90.00
_cell.angle_beta   90.00
_cell.angle_gamma   90.00
#
_symmetry.space_group_name_H-M   'P 1'
#
loop_
_entity.id
_entity.type
_entity.pdbx_description
1 polymer ?
#
loop_
_entity_poly.entity_id
_entity_poly.type
_entity_poly.pdbx_seq_one_letter_code
_entity_poly.pdbx_strand_id
1 'polypeptide(L)'
;MPNSAVNTPLNGFQPTPSNHFSVQYDMDGIKGIDKFVLDYLQQPPCLAREKGVPRNELAQQLNLPEHKILEAIESLESEGLVYSTIDEHHYKSTQPTVEFQ
;
A
#
# COMPACT_ATOMS: atom_id res chain seq x y z
N MET A 1 12.36 -53.74 25.87
CA MET A 1 12.64 -53.36 24.46
C MET A 1 11.29 -53.02 23.82
N PRO A 2 11.19 -51.96 23.00
CA PRO A 2 10.80 -50.64 23.51
C PRO A 2 9.48 -50.08 22.92
N ASN A 3 9.00 -49.02 23.60
CA ASN A 3 8.25 -47.84 23.15
C ASN A 3 7.25 -47.90 21.97
N SER A 4 5.98 -47.56 22.29
CA SER A 4 5.12 -46.85 21.34
C SER A 4 4.89 -45.43 21.84
N ALA A 5 5.69 -44.54 21.26
CA ALA A 5 5.46 -43.11 21.13
C ALA A 5 4.17 -42.88 20.30
N VAL A 6 3.54 -41.70 20.18
CA VAL A 6 3.84 -40.36 20.62
C VAL A 6 2.49 -39.62 20.65
N ASN A 7 2.32 -38.72 21.59
CA ASN A 7 1.20 -37.79 21.63
C ASN A 7 1.29 -36.84 20.42
N THR A 8 0.28 -36.74 19.56
CA THR A 8 0.17 -35.58 18.63
C THR A 8 -1.27 -35.12 18.54
N PRO A 9 -1.65 -34.03 19.23
CA PRO A 9 -2.88 -33.31 18.95
C PRO A 9 -2.73 -32.59 17.60
N LEU A 10 -3.43 -33.10 16.59
CA LEU A 10 -3.67 -32.39 15.34
C LEU A 10 -4.76 -31.36 15.63
N ASN A 11 -4.40 -30.11 15.91
CA ASN A 11 -5.28 -28.94 15.86
C ASN A 11 -4.49 -27.66 16.16
N GLY A 12 -4.18 -26.89 15.13
CA GLY A 12 -3.49 -25.61 15.32
C GLY A 12 -3.12 -24.86 14.06
N PHE A 13 -3.86 -24.99 12.95
CA PHE A 13 -3.78 -23.98 11.90
C PHE A 13 -4.67 -22.81 12.29
N GLN A 14 -4.11 -21.89 13.07
CA GLN A 14 -4.59 -20.52 13.14
C GLN A 14 -4.40 -19.92 11.74
N PRO A 15 -5.46 -19.47 11.03
CA PRO A 15 -5.24 -18.52 9.96
C PRO A 15 -4.74 -17.24 10.62
N THR A 16 -3.44 -16.98 10.52
CA THR A 16 -2.91 -15.65 10.78
C THR A 16 -3.65 -14.68 9.86
N PRO A 17 -4.20 -13.55 10.37
CA PRO A 17 -4.60 -12.48 9.48
C PRO A 17 -3.32 -11.95 8.84
N SER A 18 -3.04 -12.42 7.63
CA SER A 18 -2.01 -11.86 6.77
C SER A 18 -2.48 -10.47 6.36
N ASN A 19 -2.19 -9.49 7.20
CA ASN A 19 -2.43 -8.08 6.91
C ASN A 19 -1.23 -7.24 7.38
N HIS A 20 -0.02 -7.77 7.20
CA HIS A 20 1.21 -6.98 7.25
C HIS A 20 1.80 -6.85 5.85
N PHE A 21 1.02 -6.30 4.91
CA PHE A 21 1.63 -5.67 3.73
C PHE A 21 2.29 -4.36 4.18
N SER A 22 3.35 -4.48 4.98
CA SER A 22 4.34 -3.42 5.13
C SER A 22 5.46 -3.79 4.17
N VAL A 23 5.20 -3.54 2.89
CA VAL A 23 6.25 -3.45 1.89
C VAL A 23 7.15 -2.31 2.37
N GLN A 24 8.22 -2.68 3.09
CA GLN A 24 9.31 -1.77 3.43
C GLN A 24 10.08 -1.52 2.13
N TYR A 25 9.50 -0.72 1.25
CA TYR A 25 10.33 0.04 0.32
C TYR A 25 11.11 1.00 1.20
N ASP A 26 12.44 0.99 1.03
CA ASP A 26 13.35 1.96 1.61
C ASP A 26 12.99 3.35 1.05
N MET A 27 11.94 3.92 1.65
CA MET A 27 11.37 5.24 1.41
C MET A 27 12.20 6.28 2.16
N ASP A 28 13.50 6.05 2.31
CA ASP A 28 14.41 6.93 3.05
C ASP A 28 14.48 8.33 2.39
N GLY A 29 14.09 8.43 1.11
CA GLY A 29 13.88 9.67 0.37
C GLY A 29 12.51 10.33 0.56
N ILE A 30 11.46 9.56 0.86
CA ILE A 30 10.05 10.03 0.84
C ILE A 30 9.64 10.46 2.24
N LYS A 31 9.44 11.76 2.42
CA LYS A 31 9.26 12.37 3.74
C LYS A 31 8.01 13.25 3.74
N GLY A 32 7.35 13.35 4.89
CA GLY A 32 6.21 14.25 5.04
C GLY A 32 5.00 13.84 4.22
N ILE A 33 4.48 14.77 3.41
CA ILE A 33 3.18 14.64 2.72
C ILE A 33 3.22 13.53 1.67
N ASP A 34 4.31 13.41 0.94
CA ASP A 34 4.52 12.39 -0.10
C ASP A 34 4.34 10.98 0.48
N LYS A 35 4.90 10.74 1.68
CA LYS A 35 4.74 9.47 2.38
C LYS A 35 3.29 9.22 2.78
N PHE A 36 2.58 10.24 3.28
CA PHE A 36 1.17 10.10 3.66
C PHE A 36 0.27 9.82 2.46
N VAL A 37 0.48 10.51 1.34
CA VAL A 37 -0.25 10.28 0.09
C VAL A 37 0.02 8.86 -0.42
N LEU A 38 1.28 8.46 -0.46
CA LEU A 38 1.64 7.13 -0.94
C LEU A 38 1.09 6.02 -0.04
N ASP A 39 1.24 6.14 1.28
CA ASP A 39 0.70 5.18 2.25
C ASP A 39 -0.81 5.03 2.09
N TYR A 40 -1.53 6.14 1.92
CA TYR A 40 -2.97 6.12 1.67
C TYR A 40 -3.31 5.39 0.36
N LEU A 41 -2.57 5.69 -0.72
CA LEU A 41 -2.77 5.04 -2.02
C LEU A 41 -2.43 3.54 -1.99
N GLN A 42 -1.52 3.12 -1.11
CA GLN A 42 -1.14 1.74 -0.87
C GLN A 42 -2.11 0.98 0.04
N GLN A 43 -3.14 1.62 0.59
CA GLN A 43 -4.14 0.90 1.38
C GLN A 43 -4.91 -0.09 0.50
N PRO A 44 -5.22 -1.30 1.01
CA PRO A 44 -5.94 -2.33 0.24
C PRO A 44 -7.23 -1.86 -0.46
N PRO A 45 -8.08 -1.00 0.17
CA PRO A 45 -9.27 -0.46 -0.49
C PRO A 45 -8.95 0.45 -1.69
N CYS A 46 -7.88 1.23 -1.59
CA CYS A 46 -7.42 2.15 -2.64
C CYS A 46 -6.82 1.37 -3.82
N LEU A 47 -6.11 0.28 -3.53
CA LEU A 47 -5.53 -0.61 -4.54
C LEU A 47 -6.61 -1.41 -5.29
N ALA A 48 -7.62 -1.89 -4.57
CA ALA A 48 -8.78 -2.58 -5.12
C ALA A 48 -9.68 -1.65 -5.96
N ARG A 49 -9.57 -0.33 -5.77
CA ARG A 49 -10.30 0.66 -6.56
C ARG A 49 -9.66 0.78 -7.94
N GLU A 50 -10.36 0.27 -8.95
CA GLU A 50 -9.89 0.23 -10.33
C GLU A 50 -9.61 1.64 -10.88
N LYS A 51 -10.53 2.58 -10.58
CA LYS A 51 -10.44 3.98 -10.99
C LYS A 51 -9.42 4.82 -10.21
N GLY A 52 -8.72 4.27 -9.23
CA GLY A 52 -7.83 5.05 -8.35
C GLY A 52 -8.56 6.03 -7.42
N VAL A 53 -7.77 6.72 -6.58
CA VAL A 53 -8.26 7.64 -5.54
C VAL A 53 -8.23 9.08 -6.08
N PRO A 54 -9.32 9.84 -5.94
CA PRO A 54 -9.36 11.22 -6.39
C PRO A 54 -8.59 12.14 -5.45
N ARG A 55 -7.91 13.15 -5.99
CA ARG A 55 -7.12 14.12 -5.20
C ARG A 55 -7.91 14.78 -4.07
N ASN A 56 -9.20 15.04 -4.30
CA ASN A 56 -10.06 15.70 -3.33
C ASN A 56 -10.34 14.81 -2.11
N GLU A 57 -10.37 13.49 -2.31
CA GLU A 57 -10.50 12.51 -1.24
C GLU A 57 -9.18 12.42 -0.46
N LEU A 58 -8.03 12.44 -1.13
CA LEU A 58 -6.72 12.52 -0.48
C LEU A 58 -6.59 13.77 0.41
N ALA A 59 -7.01 14.94 -0.10
CA ALA A 59 -7.01 16.19 0.66
C ALA A 59 -7.88 16.10 1.92
N GLN A 60 -9.08 15.52 1.81
CA GLN A 60 -9.99 15.33 2.93
C GLN A 60 -9.45 14.34 3.97
N GLN A 61 -8.93 13.19 3.51
CA GLN A 61 -8.49 12.10 4.38
C GLN A 61 -7.18 12.42 5.10
N LEU A 62 -6.26 13.11 4.42
CA LEU A 62 -4.99 13.55 5.01
C LEU A 62 -5.13 14.88 5.74
N ASN A 63 -6.28 15.55 5.64
CA ASN A 63 -6.53 16.89 6.17
C ASN A 63 -5.49 17.92 5.66
N LEU A 64 -5.13 17.80 4.39
CA LEU A 64 -4.12 18.63 3.74
C LEU A 64 -4.74 19.46 2.62
N PRO A 65 -4.21 20.66 2.35
CA PRO A 65 -4.71 21.47 1.24
C PRO A 65 -4.36 20.81 -0.10
N GLU A 66 -5.28 20.89 -1.08
CA GLU A 66 -5.13 20.23 -2.39
C GLU A 66 -3.81 20.55 -3.11
N HIS A 67 -3.29 21.78 -2.98
CA HIS A 67 -2.02 22.16 -3.61
C HIS A 67 -0.83 21.36 -3.08
N LYS A 68 -0.85 20.96 -1.79
CA LYS A 68 0.19 20.12 -1.20
C LYS A 68 0.07 18.66 -1.63
N ILE A 69 -1.16 18.19 -1.79
CA ILE A 69 -1.41 16.86 -2.36
C ILE A 69 -0.90 16.81 -3.80
N LEU A 70 -1.15 17.84 -4.60
CA LEU A 70 -0.67 17.90 -5.98
C LEU A 70 0.86 17.91 -6.06
N GLU A 71 1.53 18.78 -5.29
CA GLU A 71 3.01 18.85 -5.21
C GLU A 71 3.62 17.50 -4.80
N ALA A 72 2.98 16.81 -3.86
CA ALA A 72 3.38 15.48 -3.43
C ALA A 72 3.18 14.41 -4.51
N ILE A 73 2.04 14.44 -5.21
CA ILE A 73 1.76 13.51 -6.30
C ILE A 73 2.71 13.73 -7.48
N GLU A 74 3.01 14.97 -7.86
CA GLU A 74 4.00 15.27 -8.90
C GLU A 74 5.38 14.73 -8.54
N SER A 75 5.78 14.86 -7.27
CA SER A 75 7.03 14.31 -6.76
C SER A 75 7.03 12.78 -6.85
N LEU A 76 5.97 12.13 -6.35
CA LEU A 76 5.81 10.67 -6.39
C LEU A 76 5.68 10.12 -7.81
N GLU A 77 5.06 10.86 -8.73
CA GLU A 77 4.95 10.50 -10.15
C GLU A 77 6.32 10.62 -10.84
N SER A 78 7.10 11.66 -10.52
CA SER A 78 8.49 11.79 -10.99
C SER A 78 9.38 10.66 -10.48
N GLU A 79 9.13 10.11 -9.29
CA GLU A 79 9.80 8.93 -8.76
C GLU A 79 9.24 7.61 -9.31
N GLY A 80 8.14 7.65 -10.07
CA GLY A 80 7.48 6.48 -10.64
C GLY A 80 6.68 5.64 -9.63
N LEU A 81 6.35 6.21 -8.48
CA LEU A 81 5.66 5.54 -7.37
C LEU A 81 4.14 5.74 -7.39
N VAL A 82 3.68 6.77 -8.09
CA VAL A 82 2.26 7.06 -8.32
C VAL A 82 2.05 7.31 -9.80
N TYR A 83 0.88 6.98 -10.31
CA TYR A 83 0.45 7.31 -11.66
C TYR A 83 -1.03 7.69 -11.69
N SER A 84 -1.39 8.56 -12.63
CA SER A 84 -2.80 8.83 -12.96
C SER A 84 -3.40 7.67 -13.76
N THR A 85 -4.66 7.36 -13.47
CA THR A 85 -5.35 6.20 -14.06
C THR A 85 -6.19 6.58 -15.27
N ILE A 86 -7.48 6.78 -15.06
CA ILE A 86 -8.45 7.11 -16.10
C ILE A 86 -8.49 8.62 -16.39
N ASP A 87 -8.16 9.44 -15.40
CA ASP A 87 -8.18 10.89 -15.48
C ASP A 87 -6.99 11.46 -14.68
N GLU A 88 -6.64 12.71 -14.98
CA GLU A 88 -5.62 13.52 -14.29
C GLU A 88 -5.95 13.86 -12.82
N HIS A 89 -7.11 13.41 -12.31
CA HIS A 89 -7.53 13.64 -10.93
C HIS A 89 -7.55 12.36 -10.09
N HIS A 90 -7.30 11.20 -10.69
CA HIS A 90 -7.42 9.89 -10.08
C HIS A 90 -6.08 9.15 -10.07
N TYR A 91 -5.56 8.84 -8.89
CA TYR A 91 -4.20 8.34 -8.72
C TYR A 91 -4.16 6.95 -8.10
N LYS A 92 -3.14 6.17 -8.47
CA LYS A 92 -2.81 4.86 -7.86
C LYS A 92 -1.33 4.77 -7.57
N SER A 93 -0.96 4.05 -6.52
CA SER A 93 0.44 3.71 -6.30
C SER A 93 0.88 2.67 -7.32
N THR A 94 2.06 2.87 -7.91
CA THR A 94 2.81 1.84 -8.61
C THR A 94 3.21 0.78 -7.59
N GLN A 95 2.39 -0.25 -7.44
CA GLN A 95 2.83 -1.45 -6.73
C GLN A 95 3.92 -2.11 -7.58
N PRO A 96 5.09 -2.43 -7.00
CA PRO A 96 6.00 -3.35 -7.62
C PRO A 96 5.36 -4.73 -7.48
N THR A 97 4.62 -5.15 -8.51
CA THR A 97 4.39 -6.57 -8.72
C THR A 97 5.76 -7.17 -8.99
N VAL A 98 6.40 -7.68 -7.93
CA VAL A 98 7.48 -8.67 -8.08
C VAL A 98 6.83 -9.92 -8.65
N GLU A 99 6.65 -9.93 -9.96
CA GLU A 99 6.32 -11.12 -10.73
C GLU A 99 7.58 -12.00 -10.70
N PHE A 100 7.71 -12.80 -9.63
CA PHE A 100 8.66 -13.90 -9.63
C PHE A 100 8.17 -14.92 -10.64
N GLN A 101 8.89 -15.03 -11.76
CA GLN A 101 8.73 -16.05 -12.79
C GLN A 101 9.67 -17.22 -12.52
#